data_AF-C5KYQ7-F1
#
_entry.id   AF-C5KYQ7-F1
#
_cell.length_a   1.000
_cell.length_b   1.000
_cell.length_c   1.000
_cell.angle_alpha   90.00
_cell.angle_beta   90.00
_cell.angle_gamma   90.00
#
_symmetry.space_group_name_H-M   'P 1'
#
loop_
_entity.id
_entity.type
_entity.pdbx_description
1 polymer ?
#
loop_
_entity_poly.entity_id
_entity_poly.type
_entity_poly.pdbx_seq_one_letter_code
_entity_poly.pdbx_strand_id
1 'polypeptide(L)'
;MQRVVPALGGRKALWSAVRMFSSRKIAPAWPYYLAGEAVYSNTDLEVTDKYSGAVVCRVALAKPSEVERAIAAAHGAEKTMAALPAFQRKRILQHCVERFRDRAEELAYCLCVEAGKPIVDSRLEVREDGDMVSI
;
A
#
# COMPACT_ATOMS: atom_id res chain seq x y z
N MET A 1 15.45 26.56 -11.17
CA MET A 1 14.12 26.90 -11.72
C MET A 1 13.09 26.00 -11.05
N GLN A 2 12.59 26.43 -9.89
CA GLN A 2 11.62 25.70 -9.06
C GLN A 2 10.29 25.59 -9.80
N ARG A 3 9.77 24.37 -9.96
CA ARG A 3 8.34 24.18 -10.23
C ARG A 3 7.62 24.03 -8.90
N VAL A 4 6.93 25.08 -8.52
CA VAL A 4 6.02 25.16 -7.38
C VAL A 4 4.87 24.17 -7.62
N VAL A 5 4.71 23.20 -6.73
CA VAL A 5 3.55 22.29 -6.70
C VAL A 5 2.35 23.09 -6.14
N PRO A 6 1.18 23.12 -6.80
CA PRO A 6 0.07 23.91 -6.31
C PRO A 6 -0.57 23.23 -5.09
N ALA A 7 -0.78 24.01 -4.04
CA ALA A 7 -1.54 23.65 -2.86
C ALA A 7 -3.05 23.65 -3.19
N LEU A 8 -3.62 22.47 -3.43
CA LEU A 8 -5.05 22.21 -3.53
C LEU A 8 -5.27 20.82 -2.91
N GLY A 9 -5.86 20.68 -1.74
CA GLY A 9 -7.27 20.98 -1.54
C GLY A 9 -8.05 19.65 -1.46
N GLY A 10 -8.15 19.11 -0.25
CA GLY A 10 -9.12 18.08 0.10
C GLY A 10 -8.68 16.63 -0.11
N ARG A 11 -8.64 15.88 0.99
CA ARG A 11 -8.54 14.41 1.09
C ARG A 11 -9.58 13.61 0.27
N LYS A 12 -10.34 14.23 -0.63
CA LYS A 12 -11.26 13.58 -1.58
C LYS A 12 -10.69 13.55 -3.01
N ALA A 13 -9.86 14.51 -3.38
CA ALA A 13 -9.24 14.57 -4.72
C ALA A 13 -8.21 13.44 -4.90
N LEU A 14 -7.42 13.14 -3.87
CA LEU A 14 -6.45 12.04 -3.86
C LEU A 14 -7.10 10.67 -4.12
N TRP A 15 -8.34 10.47 -3.67
CA TRP A 15 -9.07 9.20 -3.83
C TRP A 15 -9.82 9.11 -5.16
N SER A 16 -10.13 10.23 -5.80
CA SER A 16 -10.75 10.23 -7.14
C SER A 16 -9.75 9.87 -8.23
N ALA A 17 -8.47 10.24 -8.08
CA ALA A 17 -7.40 9.82 -8.97
C ALA A 17 -7.16 8.29 -8.95
N VAL A 18 -7.39 7.65 -7.80
CA VAL A 18 -7.31 6.17 -7.65
C VAL A 18 -8.44 5.44 -8.38
N ARG A 19 -9.55 6.12 -8.69
CA ARG A 19 -10.73 5.54 -9.38
C ARG A 19 -10.75 5.75 -10.89
N MET A 20 -9.72 6.34 -11.48
CA MET A 20 -9.70 6.60 -12.92
C MET A 20 -9.39 5.31 -13.69
N PHE A 21 -10.47 4.60 -13.99
CA PHE A 21 -10.60 3.34 -14.71
C PHE A 21 -9.71 3.27 -15.96
N SER A 22 -8.67 2.45 -15.88
CA SER A 22 -8.02 1.80 -17.01
C SER A 22 -8.12 0.29 -16.75
N SER A 23 -8.27 -0.52 -17.78
CA SER A 23 -8.45 -1.99 -17.73
C SER A 23 -7.30 -2.77 -17.06
N ARG A 24 -6.37 -2.06 -16.41
CA ARG A 24 -5.18 -2.58 -15.75
C ARG A 24 -5.44 -2.59 -14.24
N LYS A 25 -5.54 -3.79 -13.65
CA LYS A 25 -5.73 -3.99 -12.20
C LYS A 25 -4.54 -3.54 -11.34
N ILE A 26 -3.38 -3.29 -11.97
CA ILE A 26 -2.12 -2.90 -11.30
C ILE A 26 -1.64 -1.58 -11.92
N ALA A 27 -1.33 -0.59 -11.07
CA ALA A 27 -0.74 0.67 -11.50
C ALA A 27 0.66 0.45 -12.11
N PRO A 28 1.12 1.27 -13.05
CA PRO A 28 2.43 1.10 -13.67
C PRO A 28 3.59 1.43 -12.71
N ALA A 29 3.34 2.24 -11.68
CA ALA A 29 4.33 2.61 -10.69
C ALA A 29 3.71 2.75 -9.29
N TRP A 30 4.41 2.23 -8.26
CA TRP A 30 4.02 2.40 -6.85
C TRP A 30 5.09 3.14 -6.04
N PRO A 31 4.68 4.02 -5.10
CA PRO A 31 5.59 4.62 -4.14
C PRO A 31 5.91 3.64 -3.00
N TYR A 32 6.96 3.93 -2.23
CA TYR A 32 7.01 3.47 -0.85
C TYR A 32 6.39 4.54 0.06
N TYR A 33 5.95 4.14 1.25
CA TYR A 33 5.40 5.07 2.24
C TYR A 33 6.43 5.33 3.34
N LEU A 34 6.71 6.60 3.60
CA LEU A 34 7.61 7.07 4.66
C LEU A 34 6.81 7.94 5.63
N ALA A 35 6.63 7.47 6.87
CA ALA A 35 5.88 8.17 7.91
C ALA A 35 4.45 8.60 7.48
N GLY A 36 3.79 7.78 6.66
CA GLY A 36 2.44 8.03 6.13
C GLY A 36 2.39 8.80 4.81
N GLU A 37 3.53 9.26 4.29
CA GLU A 37 3.61 10.00 3.03
C GLU A 37 4.08 9.10 1.88
N ALA A 38 3.46 9.23 0.71
CA ALA A 38 3.86 8.50 -0.50
C ALA A 38 5.09 9.16 -1.14
N VAL A 39 6.18 8.39 -1.31
CA VAL A 39 7.44 8.87 -1.89
C VAL A 39 7.76 8.12 -3.19
N TYR A 40 7.90 8.88 -4.27
CA TYR A 40 8.25 8.40 -5.61
C TYR A 40 9.70 8.75 -5.96
N SER A 41 10.66 8.26 -5.17
CA SER A 41 12.07 8.67 -5.35
C SER A 41 12.75 8.06 -6.58
N ASN A 42 12.29 6.89 -7.02
CA ASN A 42 12.82 6.14 -8.16
C ASN A 42 11.79 5.07 -8.60
N THR A 43 12.17 4.25 -9.60
CA THR A 43 11.39 3.09 -10.07
C THR A 43 12.31 1.89 -10.26
N ASP A 44 13.22 1.68 -9.31
CA ASP A 44 14.38 0.79 -9.49
C ASP A 44 14.02 -0.69 -9.27
N LEU A 45 12.85 -0.99 -8.69
CA LEU A 45 12.40 -2.36 -8.47
C LEU A 45 11.33 -2.75 -9.49
N GLU A 46 11.64 -3.72 -10.34
CA GLU A 46 10.68 -4.28 -11.29
C GLU A 46 9.88 -5.43 -10.65
N VAL A 47 8.55 -5.36 -10.75
CA VAL A 47 7.64 -6.44 -10.38
C VAL A 47 7.26 -7.19 -11.64
N THR A 48 7.67 -8.45 -11.70
CA THR A 48 7.40 -9.34 -12.84
C THR A 48 6.25 -10.28 -12.53
N ASP A 49 5.42 -10.53 -13.55
CA ASP A 49 4.48 -11.65 -13.52
C ASP A 49 5.28 -12.95 -13.56
N LYS A 50 5.15 -13.78 -12.52
CA LYS A 50 5.88 -15.04 -12.41
C LYS A 50 5.50 -16.05 -13.48
N TYR A 51 4.30 -15.94 -14.07
CA TYR A 51 3.87 -16.83 -15.15
C TYR A 51 4.48 -16.45 -16.50
N SER A 52 4.35 -15.18 -16.90
CA SER A 52 4.79 -14.71 -18.22
C SER A 52 6.21 -14.15 -18.27
N GLY A 53 6.78 -13.78 -17.12
CA GLY A 53 8.05 -13.06 -17.01
C GLY A 53 7.97 -11.58 -17.38
N ALA A 54 6.80 -11.07 -17.78
CA ALA A 54 6.64 -9.67 -18.17
C ALA A 54 6.68 -8.73 -16.96
N VAL A 55 7.25 -7.54 -17.12
CA VAL A 55 7.22 -6.50 -16.09
C VAL A 55 5.80 -5.91 -16.03
N VAL A 56 5.16 -6.01 -14.88
CA VAL A 56 3.78 -5.56 -14.65
C VAL A 56 3.74 -4.18 -13.99
N CYS A 57 4.71 -3.89 -13.12
CA CYS A 57 4.82 -2.63 -12.39
C CYS A 57 6.29 -2.35 -12.03
N ARG A 58 6.60 -1.08 -11.75
CA ARG A 58 7.83 -0.69 -11.04
C ARG A 58 7.53 -0.08 -9.69
N VAL A 59 8.33 -0.36 -8.67
CA VAL A 59 8.15 0.12 -7.31
C VAL A 59 9.35 0.97 -6.92
N ALA A 60 9.11 2.06 -6.18
CA ALA A 60 10.17 2.85 -5.62
C ALA A 60 10.95 2.00 -4.59
N LEU A 61 12.28 2.00 -4.71
CA LEU A 61 13.21 1.32 -3.82
C LEU A 61 13.83 2.32 -2.86
N ALA A 62 13.61 2.11 -1.56
CA ALA A 62 14.17 2.96 -0.52
C ALA A 62 15.70 2.80 -0.44
N LYS A 63 16.40 3.93 -0.27
CA LYS A 63 17.85 3.96 0.01
C LYS A 63 18.10 3.74 1.51
N PRO A 64 19.31 3.33 1.93
CA PRO A 64 19.63 3.17 3.35
C PRO A 64 19.30 4.41 4.21
N SER A 65 19.51 5.61 3.68
CA SER A 65 19.16 6.86 4.37
C SER A 65 17.66 7.01 4.64
N GLU A 66 16.81 6.51 3.74
CA GLU A 66 15.35 6.56 3.90
C GLU A 66 14.87 5.53 4.92
N VAL A 67 15.56 4.39 5.01
CA VAL A 67 15.30 3.38 6.05
C VAL A 67 15.60 3.96 7.43
N GLU A 68 16.72 4.65 7.61
CA GLU A 68 17.04 5.34 8.88
C GLU A 68 15.98 6.37 9.26
N ARG A 69 15.49 7.15 8.27
CA ARG A 69 14.39 8.09 8.48
C ARG A 69 13.09 7.39 8.90
N ALA A 70 12.80 6.23 8.31
CA ALA A 70 11.62 5.44 8.65
C ALA A 70 11.70 4.92 10.10
N ILE A 71 12.87 4.42 10.50
CA ILE A 71 13.12 3.94 11.87
C ILE A 71 12.97 5.10 12.87
N ALA A 72 13.59 6.24 12.60
CA ALA A 72 13.49 7.42 13.47
C ALA A 72 12.03 7.90 13.60
N ALA A 73 11.27 7.92 12.50
CA ALA A 73 9.86 8.28 12.53
C ALA A 73 9.00 7.26 13.31
N ALA A 74 9.24 5.97 13.13
CA ALA A 74 8.55 4.91 13.87
C ALA A 74 8.84 5.00 15.37
N HIS A 75 10.10 5.23 15.75
CA HIS A 75 10.50 5.42 17.14
C HIS A 75 9.84 6.68 17.75
N GLY A 76 9.78 7.79 17.00
CA GLY A 76 9.08 9.00 17.44
C GLY A 76 7.58 8.81 17.67
N ALA A 77 6.94 7.91 16.92
CA ALA A 77 5.51 7.60 17.05
C ALA A 77 5.19 6.56 18.16
N GLU A 78 6.20 5.85 18.68
CA GLU A 78 6.05 4.72 19.61
C GLU A 78 5.19 5.10 20.83
N LYS A 79 5.57 6.17 21.55
CA LYS A 79 4.88 6.59 22.78
C LYS A 79 3.43 6.98 22.51
N THR A 80 3.17 7.67 21.41
CA THR A 80 1.82 8.08 21.01
C THR A 80 0.97 6.86 20.68
N MET A 81 1.51 5.90 19.94
CA MET A 81 0.82 4.65 19.60
C MET A 81 0.57 3.78 20.84
N ALA A 82 1.53 3.71 21.77
CA ALA A 82 1.41 2.97 23.02
C ALA A 82 0.34 3.57 23.95
N ALA A 83 0.20 4.89 23.95
CA ALA A 83 -0.80 5.61 24.73
C ALA A 83 -2.24 5.47 24.19
N LEU A 84 -2.43 5.00 22.95
CA LEU A 84 -3.77 4.82 22.38
C LEU A 84 -4.56 3.78 23.19
N PRO A 85 -5.77 4.09 23.68
CA PRO A 85 -6.64 3.11 24.30
C PRO A 85 -6.95 1.93 23.38
N ALA A 86 -7.13 0.73 23.96
CA ALA A 86 -7.37 -0.50 23.19
C ALA A 86 -8.56 -0.38 22.21
N PHE A 87 -9.64 0.30 22.60
CA PHE A 87 -10.80 0.50 21.74
C PHE A 87 -10.51 1.36 20.50
N GLN A 88 -9.59 2.33 20.61
CA GLN A 88 -9.19 3.17 19.49
C GLN A 88 -8.32 2.37 18.52
N ARG A 89 -7.38 1.57 19.05
CA ARG A 89 -6.58 0.66 18.22
C ARG A 89 -7.46 -0.33 17.48
N LYS A 90 -8.43 -0.94 18.17
CA LYS A 90 -9.43 -1.83 17.55
C LYS A 90 -10.18 -1.12 16.42
N ARG A 91 -10.68 0.09 16.65
CA ARG A 91 -11.40 0.86 15.63
C ARG A 91 -10.54 1.16 14.40
N ILE A 92 -9.26 1.50 14.59
CA ILE A 92 -8.31 1.73 13.48
C ILE A 92 -8.10 0.44 12.68
N LEU A 93 -7.88 -0.68 13.37
CA LEU A 93 -7.66 -1.98 12.73
C LEU A 93 -8.91 -2.47 11.98
N GLN A 94 -10.10 -2.32 12.57
CA GLN A 94 -11.37 -2.63 11.92
C GLN A 94 -11.58 -1.81 10.65
N HIS A 95 -11.22 -0.53 10.68
CA HIS A 95 -11.23 0.28 9.47
C HIS A 95 -10.33 -0.31 8.39
N CYS A 96 -9.10 -0.72 8.72
CA CYS A 96 -8.20 -1.37 7.76
C CYS A 96 -8.81 -2.65 7.15
N VAL A 97 -9.43 -3.50 7.97
CA VAL A 97 -10.11 -4.73 7.52
C VAL A 97 -11.21 -4.43 6.51
N GLU A 98 -12.07 -3.46 6.81
CA GLU A 98 -13.13 -3.04 5.88
C GLU A 98 -12.54 -2.62 4.52
N ARG A 99 -11.43 -1.87 4.54
CA ARG A 99 -10.76 -1.43 3.30
C ARG A 99 -10.10 -2.59 2.54
N PHE A 100 -9.60 -3.62 3.23
CA PHE A 100 -9.10 -4.83 2.59
C PHE A 100 -10.21 -5.63 1.93
N ARG A 101 -11.36 -5.78 2.60
CA ARG A 101 -12.55 -6.44 2.04
C ARG A 101 -13.07 -5.72 0.80
N ASP A 102 -13.15 -4.40 0.84
CA ASP A 102 -13.55 -3.57 -0.32
C ASP A 102 -12.64 -3.75 -1.55
N ARG A 103 -11.38 -4.11 -1.33
CA ARG A 103 -10.34 -4.23 -2.38
C ARG A 103 -9.85 -5.67 -2.56
N ALA A 104 -10.58 -6.66 -2.04
CA ALA A 104 -10.09 -8.03 -1.97
C ALA A 104 -9.71 -8.62 -3.34
N GLU A 105 -10.50 -8.34 -4.38
CA GLU A 105 -10.20 -8.82 -5.75
C GLU A 105 -8.99 -8.12 -6.40
N GLU A 106 -8.73 -6.86 -6.03
CA GLU A 106 -7.53 -6.14 -6.47
C GLU A 106 -6.29 -6.74 -5.80
N LEU A 107 -6.35 -6.93 -4.48
CA LEU A 107 -5.27 -7.51 -3.68
C LEU A 107 -4.96 -8.96 -4.08
N ALA A 108 -5.99 -9.78 -4.33
CA ALA A 108 -5.82 -11.16 -4.77
C ALA A 108 -5.16 -11.24 -6.15
N TYR A 109 -5.45 -10.29 -7.04
CA TYR A 109 -4.79 -10.22 -8.34
C TYR A 109 -3.32 -9.80 -8.20
N CYS A 110 -3.01 -8.80 -7.37
CA CYS A 110 -1.63 -8.40 -7.09
C CYS A 110 -0.80 -9.59 -6.56
N LEU A 111 -1.36 -10.32 -5.60
CA LEU A 111 -0.73 -11.50 -5.02
C LEU A 111 -0.52 -12.63 -6.06
N CYS A 112 -1.50 -12.87 -6.93
CA CYS A 112 -1.39 -13.84 -8.01
C CYS A 112 -0.24 -13.48 -8.97
N VAL A 113 -0.14 -12.21 -9.36
CA VAL A 113 0.91 -11.72 -10.27
C VAL A 113 2.30 -11.79 -9.62
N GLU A 114 2.43 -11.31 -8.39
CA GLU A 114 3.72 -11.22 -7.69
C GLU A 114 4.24 -12.60 -7.23
N ALA A 115 3.36 -13.39 -6.61
CA ALA A 115 3.73 -14.67 -6.01
C ALA A 115 3.55 -15.85 -6.98
N GLY A 116 2.84 -15.67 -8.11
CA GLY A 116 2.56 -16.72 -9.08
C GLY A 116 1.54 -17.78 -8.62
N LYS A 117 0.82 -17.52 -7.54
CA LYS A 117 -0.18 -18.45 -6.99
C LYS A 117 -1.44 -18.48 -7.86
N PRO A 118 -2.15 -19.62 -7.94
CA PRO A 118 -3.49 -19.65 -8.53
C PRO A 118 -4.42 -18.62 -7.88
N ILE A 119 -5.27 -17.96 -8.67
CA ILE A 119 -6.17 -16.90 -8.17
C ILE A 119 -7.11 -17.38 -7.06
N VAL A 120 -7.44 -18.67 -7.03
CA VAL A 120 -8.26 -19.26 -5.96
C VAL A 120 -7.52 -19.22 -4.62
N ASP A 121 -6.24 -19.60 -4.62
CA ASP A 121 -5.40 -19.58 -3.43
C ASP A 121 -5.12 -18.13 -2.98
N SER A 122 -4.85 -17.23 -3.94
CA SER A 122 -4.67 -15.80 -3.64
C SER A 122 -5.92 -15.16 -3.03
N ARG A 123 -7.12 -15.58 -3.46
CA ARG A 123 -8.38 -15.11 -2.86
C ARG A 123 -8.58 -15.64 -1.46
N LEU A 124 -8.17 -16.88 -1.19
CA LEU A 124 -8.26 -17.46 0.14
C LEU A 124 -7.36 -16.68 1.10
N GLU A 125 -6.10 -16.45 0.73
CA GLU A 125 -5.15 -15.69 1.57
C GLU A 125 -5.65 -14.28 1.91
N VAL A 126 -6.16 -13.52 0.93
CA VAL A 126 -6.68 -12.17 1.17
C VAL A 126 -7.92 -12.17 2.07
N ARG A 127 -8.73 -13.23 2.04
CA ARG A 127 -9.91 -13.35 2.91
C ARG A 127 -9.53 -13.72 4.33
N GLU A 128 -8.66 -14.72 4.50
CA GLU A 128 -8.16 -15.16 5.81
C GLU A 128 -7.40 -14.03 6.53
N ASP A 129 -6.56 -13.27 5.81
CA ASP A 129 -5.83 -12.11 6.36
C ASP A 129 -6.77 -11.00 6.87
N GLY A 130 -7.91 -10.79 6.19
CA GLY A 130 -8.94 -9.85 6.63
C GLY A 130 -9.66 -10.30 7.91
N ASP A 131 -9.73 -11.60 8.16
CA ASP A 131 -10.45 -12.17 9.30
C ASP A 131 -9.56 -12.35 10.55
N MET A 132 -8.23 -12.47 10.39
CA MET A 132 -7.26 -12.54 11.50
C MET A 132 -7.28 -11.35 12.46
N VAL A 133 -7.70 -10.17 11.99
CA VAL A 133 -7.73 -8.94 12.80
C VAL A 133 -8.98 -8.86 13.70
N SER A 134 -9.91 -9.81 13.58
CA SER A 134 -11.17 -9.83 14.34
C SER A 134 -11.08 -10.54 15.71
N ILE A 135 -9.90 -10.99 16.14
CA ILE A 135 -9.64 -11.62 17.45
C ILE A 135 -9.47 -10.56 18.55
#